data_AF-A0A9E3PQ46-F1
#
_entry.id   AF-A0A9E3PQ46-F1
#
_cell.length_a   1.000
_cell.length_b   1.000
_cell.length_c   1.000
_cell.angle_alpha   90.00
_cell.angle_beta   90.00
_cell.angle_gamma   90.00
#
_symmetry.space_group_name_H-M   'P 1'
#
loop_
_entity.id
_entity.type
_entity.pdbx_description
1 polymer ?
#
loop_
_entity_poly.entity_id
_entity_poly.type
_entity_poly.pdbx_seq_one_letter_code
_entity_poly.pdbx_strand_id
1 'polypeptide(L)'
;MDGRSFALHGERIRLADIDTPDLRAPCPHEAALGLQAAQRLAALLRAAPFQLSESFGRDSDEQGRKLRIASRGGHSLGDAMVAEGLARPWSTVASPWCATGFGEL
;
A
#
# COMPACT_ATOMS: atom_id res chain seq x y z
N MET A 1 3.08 2.50 10.60
CA MET A 1 2.70 1.70 9.42
C MET A 1 1.37 2.24 8.93
N ASP A 2 1.15 2.20 7.62
CA ASP A 2 -0.09 2.58 6.94
C ASP A 2 -0.39 1.54 5.84
N GLY A 3 -1.37 1.80 4.97
CA GLY A 3 -1.75 0.87 3.89
C GLY A 3 -0.66 0.54 2.89
N ARG A 4 0.40 1.36 2.78
CA ARG A 4 1.50 1.14 1.83
C ARG A 4 2.89 1.27 2.44
N SER A 5 3.01 1.58 3.73
CA SER A 5 4.33 1.81 4.35
C SER A 5 4.48 1.09 5.69
N PHE A 6 5.66 0.54 5.94
CA PHE A 6 6.01 -0.18 7.16
C PHE A 6 7.47 0.03 7.58
N ALA A 7 7.82 -0.41 8.79
CA ALA A 7 9.20 -0.39 9.26
C ALA A 7 9.74 -1.82 9.33
N LEU A 8 10.97 -2.03 8.87
CA LEU A 8 11.68 -3.30 8.93
C LEU A 8 13.13 -3.04 9.33
N HIS A 9 13.60 -3.65 10.43
CA HIS A 9 14.96 -3.47 10.95
C HIS A 9 15.40 -2.00 11.12
N GLY A 10 14.46 -1.12 11.51
CA GLY A 10 14.73 0.31 11.69
C GLY A 10 14.61 1.15 10.41
N GLU A 11 14.44 0.53 9.25
CA GLU A 11 14.25 1.22 7.97
C GLU A 11 12.77 1.38 7.65
N ARG A 12 12.37 2.58 7.19
CA ARG A 12 11.01 2.84 6.73
C ARG A 12 10.91 2.51 5.25
N ILE A 13 10.02 1.59 4.92
CA ILE A 13 9.76 1.11 3.56
C ILE A 13 8.38 1.59 3.13
N ARG A 14 8.27 2.02 1.89
CA ARG A 14 7.02 2.27 1.18
C ARG A 14 6.95 1.35 -0.04
N LEU A 15 5.82 0.68 -0.20
CA LEU A 15 5.52 -0.12 -1.38
C LEU A 15 5.43 0.80 -2.60
N ALA A 16 6.25 0.52 -3.60
CA ALA A 16 6.45 1.37 -4.76
C ALA A 16 5.48 1.05 -5.92
N ASP A 17 4.87 -0.12 -5.88
CA ASP A 17 3.97 -0.65 -6.91
C ASP A 17 2.49 -0.37 -6.64
N ILE A 18 2.16 0.22 -5.49
CA ILE A 18 0.78 0.53 -5.11
C ILE A 18 0.58 1.92 -4.48
N ASP A 19 -0.65 2.40 -4.58
CA ASP A 19 -1.23 3.45 -3.76
C ASP A 19 -2.34 2.92 -2.87
N THR A 20 -2.49 3.51 -1.69
CA THR A 20 -3.56 3.20 -0.74
C THR A 20 -4.28 4.46 -0.26
N PRO A 21 -5.53 4.35 0.19
CA PRO A 21 -6.23 5.43 0.89
C PRO A 21 -5.43 5.92 2.11
N ASP A 22 -5.58 7.21 2.45
CA ASP A 22 -4.96 7.74 3.67
C ASP A 22 -5.82 7.41 4.90
N LEU A 23 -5.19 6.81 5.92
CA LEU A 23 -5.82 6.52 7.20
C LEU A 23 -6.29 7.79 7.97
N ARG A 24 -5.77 8.96 7.61
CA ARG A 24 -6.11 10.27 8.21
C ARG A 24 -6.90 11.15 7.24
N ALA A 25 -7.45 10.56 6.18
CA ALA A 25 -8.29 11.30 5.26
C ALA A 25 -9.49 11.91 6.00
N PRO A 26 -9.91 13.15 5.66
CA PRO A 26 -11.09 13.76 6.25
C PRO A 26 -12.39 13.03 5.86
N CYS A 27 -12.38 12.30 4.74
CA CYS A 27 -13.48 11.49 4.27
C CYS A 27 -13.56 10.19 5.10
N PRO A 28 -14.65 9.95 5.87
CA PRO A 28 -14.72 8.78 6.76
C PRO A 28 -14.60 7.44 6.03
N HIS A 29 -15.17 7.35 4.82
CA HIS A 29 -15.06 6.15 3.98
C HIS A 29 -13.60 5.87 3.57
N GLU A 30 -12.88 6.90 3.15
CA GLU A 30 -11.47 6.80 2.78
C GLU A 30 -10.61 6.38 3.97
N ALA A 31 -10.82 7.01 5.13
CA ALA A 31 -10.09 6.66 6.37
C ALA A 31 -10.35 5.21 6.79
N ALA A 32 -11.60 4.74 6.68
CA ALA A 32 -11.96 3.35 6.96
C ALA A 32 -11.30 2.38 5.98
N LEU A 33 -11.23 2.71 4.68
CA LEU A 33 -10.53 1.90 3.69
C LEU A 33 -9.01 1.91 3.93
N GLY A 34 -8.44 3.04 4.33
CA GLY A 34 -7.03 3.18 4.72
C GLY A 34 -6.66 2.33 5.94
N LEU A 35 -7.55 2.26 6.93
CA LEU A 35 -7.38 1.38 8.09
C LEU A 35 -7.41 -0.11 7.68
N GLN A 36 -8.36 -0.50 6.82
CA GLN A 36 -8.44 -1.87 6.29
C GLN A 36 -7.18 -2.24 5.50
N ALA A 37 -6.69 -1.33 4.65
CA ALA A 37 -5.45 -1.52 3.91
C ALA A 37 -4.25 -1.71 4.85
N ALA A 38 -4.12 -0.90 5.90
CA ALA A 38 -3.05 -1.03 6.88
C ALA A 38 -3.09 -2.37 7.63
N GLN A 39 -4.28 -2.80 8.06
CA GLN A 39 -4.48 -4.10 8.70
C GLN A 39 -4.14 -5.25 7.77
N ARG A 40 -4.55 -5.17 6.50
CA ARG A 40 -4.28 -6.20 5.50
C ARG A 40 -2.79 -6.32 5.20
N LEU A 41 -2.10 -5.20 4.98
CA LEU A 41 -0.65 -5.20 4.78
C LEU A 41 0.07 -5.86 5.96
N ALA A 42 -0.30 -5.50 7.19
CA ALA A 42 0.27 -6.11 8.39
C ALA A 42 0.02 -7.63 8.45
N ALA A 43 -1.17 -8.10 8.04
CA ALA A 43 -1.47 -9.52 7.97
C ALA A 43 -0.62 -10.24 6.91
N LEU A 44 -0.46 -9.68 5.71
CA LEU A 44 0.34 -10.25 4.63
C LEU A 44 1.82 -10.40 5.02
N LEU A 45 2.39 -9.38 5.66
CA LEU A 45 3.79 -9.35 6.11
C LEU A 45 4.05 -10.35 7.25
N ARG A 46 3.09 -10.55 8.15
CA ARG A 46 3.22 -11.50 9.27
C ARG A 46 2.93 -12.95 8.89
N ALA A 47 2.16 -13.18 7.81
CA ALA A 47 1.69 -14.52 7.46
C ALA A 47 2.83 -15.48 7.08
N ALA A 48 3.86 -14.99 6.40
CA ALA A 48 5.02 -15.76 5.99
C ALA A 48 6.15 -14.82 5.53
N PRO A 49 7.41 -15.31 5.43
CA PRO A 49 8.51 -14.54 4.88
C PRO A 49 8.20 -13.95 3.50
N PHE A 50 8.75 -12.76 3.25
CA PHE A 50 8.64 -12.03 1.99
C PHE A 50 10.02 -11.51 1.58
N GLN A 51 10.15 -11.16 0.32
CA GLN A 51 11.34 -10.55 -0.25
C GLN A 51 11.08 -9.08 -0.53
N LEU A 52 12.12 -8.28 -0.46
CA LEU A 52 12.12 -6.89 -0.90
C LEU A 52 13.00 -6.76 -2.13
N SER A 53 12.44 -6.19 -3.18
CA SER A 53 13.17 -5.85 -4.40
C SER A 53 13.17 -4.35 -4.59
N GLU A 54 14.22 -3.84 -5.23
CA GLU A 54 14.29 -2.44 -5.63
C GLU A 54 13.19 -2.12 -6.64
N SER A 55 12.59 -0.94 -6.53
CA SER A 55 11.70 -0.41 -7.55
C SER A 55 12.49 0.26 -8.67
N PHE A 56 11.91 0.32 -9.87
CA PHE A 56 12.49 1.11 -10.95
C PHE A 56 12.46 2.60 -10.61
N GLY A 57 13.61 3.28 -10.72
CA GLY A 57 13.74 4.71 -10.52
C GLY A 57 14.46 5.10 -9.22
N ARG A 58 13.78 5.87 -8.37
CA ARG A 58 14.40 6.44 -7.16
C ARG A 58 14.39 5.43 -6.01
N ASP A 59 15.48 5.38 -5.24
CA ASP A 59 15.63 4.47 -4.09
C ASP A 59 14.80 4.88 -2.85
N SER A 60 14.55 6.18 -2.67
CA SER A 60 13.80 6.72 -1.52
C SER A 60 12.85 7.84 -1.91
N ASP A 61 11.73 8.01 -1.21
CA ASP A 61 10.87 9.20 -1.39
C ASP A 61 11.38 10.43 -0.61
N GLU A 62 10.69 11.56 -0.78
CA GLU A 62 11.03 12.85 -0.15
C GLU A 62 10.99 12.79 1.38
N GLN A 63 10.23 11.85 1.95
CA GLN A 63 10.16 11.63 3.39
C GLN A 63 11.27 10.69 3.88
N GLY A 64 12.18 10.26 3.00
CA GLY A 64 13.30 9.36 3.31
C GLY A 64 12.88 7.90 3.52
N ARG A 65 11.74 7.48 2.98
CA ARG A 65 11.32 6.06 3.00
C ARG A 65 11.89 5.35 1.78
N LYS A 66 12.46 4.16 1.96
CA LYS A 66 12.90 3.31 0.86
C LYS A 66 11.71 2.86 0.01
N LEU A 67 11.83 2.98 -1.30
CA LEU A 67 10.85 2.51 -2.27
C LEU A 67 11.19 1.07 -2.64
N ARG A 68 10.31 0.13 -2.28
CA ARG A 68 10.52 -1.31 -2.50
C ARG A 68 9.27 -1.97 -3.02
N ILE A 69 9.43 -3.11 -3.69
CA ILE A 69 8.35 -4.04 -3.99
C ILE A 69 8.47 -5.21 -3.01
N ALA A 70 7.40 -5.50 -2.27
CA ALA A 70 7.34 -6.64 -1.37
C ALA A 70 6.66 -7.82 -2.04
N SER A 71 7.34 -8.96 -2.13
CA SER A 71 6.85 -10.12 -2.88
C SER A 71 6.98 -11.41 -2.08
N ARG A 72 6.12 -12.39 -2.38
CA ARG A 72 6.19 -13.74 -1.84
C ARG A 72 5.95 -14.75 -2.97
N GLY A 73 6.91 -15.65 -3.17
CA GLY A 73 6.85 -16.64 -4.25
C GLY A 73 6.78 -16.01 -5.65
N GLY A 74 7.37 -14.82 -5.84
CA GLY A 74 7.30 -14.08 -7.10
C GLY A 74 6.05 -13.23 -7.29
N HIS A 75 5.08 -13.28 -6.38
CA HIS A 75 3.85 -12.47 -6.44
C HIS A 75 3.96 -11.26 -5.52
N SER A 76 3.60 -10.07 -6.01
CA SER A 76 3.57 -8.85 -5.20
C SER A 76 2.49 -8.95 -4.12
N LEU A 77 2.84 -8.56 -2.90
CA LEU A 77 1.86 -8.35 -1.82
C LEU A 77 0.97 -7.13 -2.10
N GLY A 78 1.49 -6.14 -2.84
CA GLY A 78 0.72 -5.01 -3.31
C GLY A 78 -0.37 -5.43 -4.29
N ASP A 79 -0.06 -6.31 -5.23
CA ASP A 79 -1.05 -6.86 -6.18
C ASP A 79 -2.20 -7.59 -5.46
N ALA A 80 -1.90 -8.35 -4.40
CA ALA A 80 -2.94 -8.95 -3.55
C ALA A 80 -3.87 -7.88 -2.93
N MET A 81 -3.32 -6.76 -2.44
CA MET A 81 -4.12 -5.66 -1.92
C MET A 81 -4.96 -4.97 -3.00
N VAL A 82 -4.44 -4.88 -4.24
CA VAL A 82 -5.18 -4.36 -5.40
C VAL A 82 -6.37 -5.26 -5.73
N ALA A 83 -6.15 -6.58 -5.79
CA ALA A 83 -7.21 -7.56 -6.04
C ALA A 83 -8.31 -7.54 -4.98
N GLU A 84 -7.97 -7.17 -3.74
CA GLU A 84 -8.90 -7.00 -2.62
C GLU A 84 -9.59 -5.63 -2.57
N GLY A 85 -9.27 -4.71 -3.50
CA GLY A 85 -9.84 -3.36 -3.52
C GLY A 85 -9.33 -2.43 -2.41
N LEU A 86 -8.23 -2.80 -1.75
CA LEU A 86 -7.61 -2.04 -0.65
C LEU A 86 -6.46 -1.16 -1.12
N ALA A 87 -6.02 -1.35 -2.36
CA ALA A 87 -4.98 -0.58 -3.02
C ALA A 87 -5.31 -0.39 -4.50
N ARG A 88 -4.55 0.48 -5.16
CA ARG A 88 -4.53 0.66 -6.62
C ARG A 88 -3.10 0.49 -7.10
N PRO A 89 -2.86 0.05 -8.35
CA PRO A 89 -1.54 0.13 -8.94
C PRO A 89 -1.01 1.56 -8.86
N TRP A 90 0.26 1.72 -8.51
CA TRP A 90 0.90 3.03 -8.43
C TRP A 90 0.72 3.79 -9.76
N SER A 91 0.31 5.06 -9.67
CA SER A 91 0.10 5.92 -10.82
C SER A 91 0.57 7.34 -10.54
N THR A 92 1.04 8.03 -11.58
CA THR A 92 1.36 9.47 -11.50
C THR A 92 0.10 10.34 -11.39
N VAL A 93 -1.06 9.78 -11.70
CA VAL A 93 -2.35 10.48 -11.60
C VAL A 93 -3.04 10.08 -10.30
N ALA A 94 -3.16 11.05 -9.39
CA ALA A 94 -3.92 10.87 -8.16
C ALA A 94 -5.41 10.77 -8.49
N SER A 95 -6.01 9.60 -8.23
CA SER A 95 -7.46 9.41 -8.28
C SER A 95 -8.03 9.49 -6.87
N PRO A 96 -9.18 10.16 -6.66
CA PRO A 96 -9.79 10.25 -5.34
C PRO A 96 -10.18 8.85 -4.83
N TRP A 97 -9.99 8.65 -3.53
CA TRP A 97 -10.50 7.49 -2.80
C TRP A 97 -11.85 7.79 -2.16
N CYS A 98 -12.10 9.07 -1.87
CA CYS A 98 -13.42 9.57 -1.57
C CYS A 98 -14.24 9.63 -2.86
N ALA A 99 -14.88 8.51 -3.21
CA ALA A 99 -15.95 8.45 -4.17
C ALA A 99 -17.19 7.91 -3.44
N THR A 100 -18.27 8.67 -3.42
CA THR A 100 -19.56 8.23 -2.92
C THR A 100 -19.99 6.97 -3.65
N GLY A 101 -20.03 5.83 -2.94
CA GLY A 101 -20.79 4.62 -3.29
C GLY A 101 -20.39 3.90 -4.59
N PHE A 102 -19.63 2.81 -4.47
CA PHE A 102 -19.84 1.66 -5.37
C PHE A 102 -20.79 0.69 -4.67
N GLY A 103 -22.08 0.91 -4.90
CA GLY A 103 -23.17 -0.02 -4.64
C GLY A 103 -24.23 0.23 -5.70
N GLU A 104 -24.44 -0.79 -6.56
CA GLU A 104 -25.43 -0.92 -7.63
C GLU A 104 -25.16 -0.16 -8.95
N LEU A 105 -24.66 -0.90 -9.96
CA LEU A 105 -25.43 -1.40 -11.10
C LEU A 105 -24.69 -2.56 -11.79
#